data_AF-A0A7S1RF98-F1
#
_entry.id   AF-A0A7S1RF98-F1
#
_cell.length_a   1.000
_cell.length_b   1.000
_cell.length_c   1.000
_cell.angle_alpha   90.00
_cell.angle_beta   90.00
_cell.angle_gamma   90.00
#
_symmetry.space_group_name_H-M   'P 1'
#
loop_
_entity.id
_entity.type
_entity.pdbx_description
1 polymer ?
#
loop_
_entity_poly.entity_id
_entity_poly.type
_entity_poly.pdbx_seq_one_letter_code
_entity_poly.pdbx_strand_id
1 'polypeptide(L)'
;AEDAPCQRLCELAARGDAGACRGLLEAGVRDVDWHRPEDGNTALHVATEEGHLQVVRALLAAGADPEATNDFLLKPFALAEHGGEIERLLREVTKPLGDERRAALRPNV
;
A
#
# COMPACT_ATOMS: atom_id res chain seq x y z
N ALA A 1 -0.38 21.29 -9.65
CA ALA A 1 -0.70 19.99 -10.29
C ALA A 1 0.18 18.92 -9.66
N GLU A 2 0.11 18.82 -8.34
CA GLU A 2 1.15 18.17 -7.52
C GLU A 2 0.77 16.73 -7.12
N ASP A 3 -0.47 16.30 -7.37
CA ASP A 3 -0.98 14.96 -7.07
C ASP A 3 -0.80 13.92 -8.19
N ALA A 4 -0.25 14.31 -9.34
CA ALA A 4 -0.06 13.41 -10.49
C ALA A 4 0.72 12.10 -10.19
N PRO A 5 1.79 12.09 -9.36
CA PRO A 5 2.52 10.85 -9.09
C PRO A 5 1.78 9.92 -8.11
N CYS A 6 1.08 10.46 -7.11
CA CYS A 6 0.29 9.67 -6.16
C CYS A 6 -0.96 9.07 -6.82
N GLN A 7 -1.65 9.87 -7.65
CA GLN A 7 -2.77 9.39 -8.45
C GLN A 7 -2.34 8.28 -9.42
N ARG A 8 -1.18 8.44 -10.08
CA ARG A 8 -0.59 7.39 -10.92
C ARG A 8 -0.24 6.14 -10.12
N LEU A 9 0.25 6.26 -8.89
CA LEU A 9 0.53 5.11 -8.06
C LEU A 9 -0.73 4.29 -7.80
N CYS A 10 -1.86 4.94 -7.46
CA CYS A 10 -3.15 4.26 -7.29
C CYS A 10 -3.63 3.60 -8.58
N GLU A 11 -3.49 4.27 -9.73
CA GLU A 11 -3.90 3.70 -11.03
C GLU A 11 -3.05 2.48 -11.41
N LEU A 12 -1.74 2.52 -11.18
CA LEU A 12 -0.86 1.37 -11.41
C LEU A 12 -1.12 0.25 -10.42
N ALA A 13 -1.47 0.59 -9.18
CA ALA A 13 -1.89 -0.37 -8.18
C ALA A 13 -3.17 -1.10 -8.59
N ALA A 14 -4.16 -0.38 -9.13
CA ALA A 14 -5.38 -0.97 -9.69
C ALA A 14 -5.06 -1.90 -10.88
N ARG A 15 -4.11 -1.51 -11.73
CA ARG A 15 -3.70 -2.31 -12.90
C ARG A 15 -2.82 -3.51 -12.56
N GLY A 16 -2.31 -3.62 -11.33
CA GLY A 16 -1.38 -4.68 -10.93
C GLY A 16 0.06 -4.49 -11.43
N ASP A 17 0.42 -3.29 -11.85
CA ASP A 17 1.65 -3.01 -12.59
C ASP A 17 2.83 -2.77 -11.64
N ALA A 18 3.28 -3.84 -10.96
CA ALA A 18 4.28 -3.75 -9.89
C ALA A 18 5.62 -3.17 -10.33
N GLY A 19 6.02 -3.36 -11.60
CA GLY A 19 7.25 -2.78 -12.14
C GLY A 19 7.18 -1.26 -12.23
N ALA A 20 6.05 -0.74 -12.73
CA ALA A 20 5.81 0.69 -12.82
C ALA A 20 5.61 1.32 -11.43
N CYS A 21 4.89 0.64 -10.52
CA CYS A 21 4.77 1.05 -9.12
C CYS A 21 6.15 1.21 -8.47
N ARG A 22 7.03 0.22 -8.64
CA ARG A 22 8.38 0.27 -8.10
C ARG A 22 9.19 1.43 -8.68
N GLY A 23 9.12 1.64 -9.99
CA GLY A 23 9.79 2.77 -10.64
C GLY A 23 9.30 4.13 -10.11
N LEU A 24 8.01 4.27 -9.81
CA LEU A 24 7.44 5.47 -9.21
C LEU A 24 7.85 5.64 -7.73
N LEU A 25 7.86 4.56 -6.96
CA LEU A 25 8.33 4.58 -5.57
C LEU A 25 9.82 4.97 -5.51
N GLU A 26 10.65 4.42 -6.41
CA GLU A 26 12.06 4.79 -6.57
C GLU A 26 12.24 6.23 -7.08
N ALA A 27 11.28 6.76 -7.84
CA ALA A 27 11.26 8.16 -8.27
C ALA A 27 10.96 9.15 -7.12
N GLY A 28 10.70 8.65 -5.90
CA GLY A 28 10.56 9.47 -4.70
C GLY A 28 9.14 9.92 -4.41
N VAL A 29 8.14 9.07 -4.67
CA VAL A 29 6.78 9.29 -4.14
C VAL A 29 6.89 9.44 -2.62
N ARG A 30 6.60 10.64 -2.11
CA ARG A 30 6.72 10.98 -0.69
C ARG A 30 5.56 10.48 0.16
N ASP A 31 4.38 10.34 -0.45
CA ASP A 31 3.15 9.90 0.22
C ASP A 31 2.65 8.59 -0.38
N VAL A 32 3.18 7.47 0.13
CA VAL A 32 2.71 6.12 -0.22
C VAL A 32 1.31 5.87 0.35
N ASP A 33 0.98 6.53 1.47
CA ASP A 33 -0.34 6.53 2.11
C ASP A 33 -1.23 7.66 1.59
N TRP A 34 -1.07 8.07 0.32
CA TRP A 34 -1.98 9.05 -0.27
C TRP A 34 -3.41 8.50 -0.30
N HIS A 35 -4.36 9.29 0.21
CA HIS A 35 -5.76 8.91 0.30
C HIS A 35 -6.51 9.40 -0.94
N ARG A 36 -7.18 8.48 -1.63
CA ARG A 36 -7.99 8.81 -2.79
C ARG A 36 -9.19 9.68 -2.34
N PRO A 37 -9.45 10.83 -2.96
CA PRO A 37 -10.47 11.77 -2.49
C PRO A 37 -11.92 11.29 -2.64
N GLU A 38 -12.15 10.19 -3.38
CA GLU A 38 -13.49 9.62 -3.59
C GLU A 38 -13.92 8.63 -2.51
N ASP A 39 -12.99 7.85 -1.94
CA ASP A 39 -13.29 6.75 -1.01
C ASP A 39 -12.34 6.70 0.21
N GLY A 40 -11.35 7.60 0.27
CA GLY A 40 -10.26 7.56 1.24
C GLY A 40 -9.29 6.39 1.04
N ASN A 41 -9.45 5.61 -0.03
CA ASN A 41 -8.62 4.43 -0.30
C ASN A 41 -7.16 4.80 -0.55
N THR A 42 -6.23 4.12 0.12
CA THR A 42 -4.81 4.22 -0.18
C THR A 42 -4.41 3.25 -1.31
N ALA A 43 -3.22 3.41 -1.88
CA ALA A 43 -2.69 2.48 -2.87
C ALA A 43 -2.70 1.02 -2.38
N LEU A 44 -2.53 0.81 -1.06
CA LEU A 44 -2.55 -0.51 -0.45
C LEU A 44 -3.97 -1.11 -0.38
N HIS A 45 -5.01 -0.28 -0.17
CA HIS A 45 -6.40 -0.72 -0.24
C HIS A 45 -6.72 -1.24 -1.64
N VAL A 46 -6.43 -0.43 -2.66
CA VAL A 46 -6.71 -0.76 -4.06
C VAL A 46 -5.95 -2.01 -4.51
N ALA A 47 -4.65 -2.11 -4.20
CA ALA A 47 -3.86 -3.30 -4.54
C ALA A 47 -4.36 -4.58 -3.86
N THR A 48 -4.96 -4.44 -2.67
CA THR A 48 -5.49 -5.56 -1.91
C THR A 48 -6.86 -6.01 -2.41
N GLU A 49 -7.75 -5.05 -2.67
CA GLU A 49 -9.07 -5.27 -3.26
C GLU A 49 -8.95 -5.97 -4.62
N GLU A 50 -8.01 -5.53 -5.45
CA GLU A 50 -7.78 -6.09 -6.78
C GLU A 50 -6.97 -7.40 -6.79
N GLY A 51 -6.47 -7.86 -5.64
CA GLY A 51 -5.74 -9.12 -5.56
C GLY A 51 -4.29 -9.08 -6.07
N HIS A 52 -3.67 -7.89 -6.15
CA HIS A 52 -2.33 -7.71 -6.73
C HIS A 52 -1.21 -7.88 -5.70
N LEU A 53 -0.88 -9.13 -5.37
CA LEU A 53 0.13 -9.47 -4.36
C LEU A 53 1.49 -8.78 -4.59
N GLN A 54 1.92 -8.68 -5.85
CA GLN A 54 3.22 -8.08 -6.18
C GLN A 54 3.24 -6.58 -5.91
N VAL A 55 2.12 -5.89 -6.16
CA VAL A 55 1.96 -4.47 -5.83
C VAL A 55 1.91 -4.29 -4.32
N VAL A 56 1.14 -5.11 -3.60
CA VAL A 56 1.08 -5.08 -2.13
C VAL A 56 2.47 -5.22 -1.52
N ARG A 57 3.28 -6.17 -2.01
CA ARG A 57 4.67 -6.34 -1.56
C ARG A 57 5.54 -5.11 -1.85
N ALA A 58 5.39 -4.51 -3.02
CA ALA A 58 6.14 -3.30 -3.39
C ALA A 58 5.76 -2.11 -2.50
N LEU A 59 4.47 -1.91 -2.22
CA LEU A 59 3.97 -0.85 -1.36
C LEU A 59 4.42 -1.03 0.10
N LEU A 60 4.34 -2.26 0.63
CA LEU A 60 4.85 -2.58 1.96
C LEU A 60 6.36 -2.39 2.05
N ALA A 61 7.11 -2.75 1.00
CA ALA A 61 8.55 -2.50 0.93
C ALA A 61 8.91 -1.02 0.84
N ALA A 62 7.99 -0.17 0.36
CA ALA A 62 8.12 1.27 0.37
C ALA A 62 7.63 1.93 1.67
N GLY A 63 7.09 1.17 2.62
CA GLY A 63 6.65 1.67 3.91
C GLY A 63 5.20 2.12 3.99
N ALA A 64 4.35 1.68 3.06
CA ALA A 64 2.91 1.84 3.18
C ALA A 64 2.40 1.27 4.52
N ASP A 65 1.46 1.96 5.16
CA ASP A 65 0.88 1.50 6.42
C ASP A 65 -0.20 0.43 6.15
N PRO A 66 0.01 -0.85 6.56
CA PRO A 66 -0.99 -1.90 6.43
C PRO A 66 -2.20 -1.72 7.35
N GLU A 67 -2.12 -0.80 8.32
CA GLU A 67 -3.22 -0.49 9.24
C GLU A 67 -3.96 0.80 8.88
N ALA A 68 -3.60 1.47 7.79
CA ALA A 68 -4.30 2.64 7.29
C ALA A 68 -5.80 2.34 7.15
N THR A 69 -6.66 3.28 7.51
CA THR A 69 -8.11 3.15 7.32
C THR A 69 -8.59 4.14 6.29
N ASN A 70 -9.40 3.68 5.34
CA ASN A 70 -10.09 4.56 4.40
C ASN A 70 -11.28 5.30 5.07
N ASP A 71 -12.04 6.07 4.29
CA ASP A 71 -13.20 6.83 4.81
C ASP A 71 -14.32 5.91 5.32
N PHE A 72 -14.33 4.65 4.89
CA PHE A 72 -15.24 3.61 5.36
C PHE A 72 -14.75 2.89 6.62
N LEU A 73 -13.63 3.34 7.22
CA LEU A 73 -12.97 2.68 8.35
C LEU A 73 -12.55 1.24 8.07
N LEU A 74 -12.43 0.89 6.78
CA LEU A 74 -11.92 -0.40 6.35
C LEU A 74 -10.40 -0.32 6.31
N LYS A 75 -9.75 -1.40 6.74
CA LYS A 75 -8.30 -1.60 6.61
C LYS A 75 -8.02 -2.33 5.28
N PRO A 76 -6.80 -2.27 4.72
CA PRO A 76 -6.46 -2.97 3.50
C PRO A 76 -6.80 -4.45 3.57
N PHE A 77 -6.45 -5.13 4.67
CA PHE A 77 -6.74 -6.56 4.82
C PHE A 77 -8.23 -6.89 4.86
N ALA A 78 -9.10 -5.93 5.23
CA ALA A 78 -10.55 -6.12 5.23
C ALA A 78 -11.13 -6.16 3.81
N LEU A 79 -10.42 -5.56 2.84
CA LEU A 79 -10.74 -5.64 1.42
C LEU A 79 -10.15 -6.87 0.73
N ALA A 80 -9.27 -7.62 1.41
CA ALA A 80 -8.65 -8.80 0.81
C ALA A 80 -9.66 -9.94 0.65
N GLU A 81 -9.53 -10.72 -0.42
CA GLU A 81 -10.26 -11.97 -0.54
C GLU A 81 -9.93 -12.91 0.63
N HIS A 82 -10.99 -13.43 1.28
CA HIS A 82 -10.85 -14.33 2.43
C HIS A 82 -10.09 -15.61 2.05
N GLY A 83 -8.97 -15.86 2.71
CA GLY A 83 -8.10 -17.01 2.44
C GLY A 83 -7.08 -16.78 1.33
N GLY A 84 -7.00 -15.57 0.77
CA GLY A 84 -5.98 -15.19 -0.20
C GLY A 84 -4.60 -15.01 0.44
N GLU A 85 -3.54 -15.15 -0.38
CA GLU A 85 -2.16 -14.92 0.08
C GLU A 85 -1.95 -13.47 0.58
N ILE A 86 -2.71 -12.51 0.04
CA ILE A 86 -2.63 -11.09 0.46
C ILE A 86 -3.18 -10.90 1.87
N GLU A 87 -4.34 -11.49 2.18
CA GLU A 87 -4.89 -11.43 3.54
C GLU A 87 -3.91 -12.03 4.53
N ARG A 88 -3.32 -13.18 4.18
CA ARG A 88 -2.31 -13.83 5.01
C ARG A 88 -1.09 -12.95 5.21
N LEU A 89 -0.58 -12.32 4.14
CA LEU A 89 0.59 -11.47 4.19
C LEU A 89 0.33 -10.21 5.02
N LEU A 90 -0.79 -9.51 4.80
CA LEU A 90 -1.17 -8.36 5.60
C LEU A 90 -1.40 -8.74 7.06
N ARG A 91 -2.04 -9.88 7.34
CA ARG A 91 -2.20 -10.43 8.70
C ARG A 91 -0.86 -10.79 9.35
N GLU A 92 0.11 -11.28 8.57
CA GLU A 92 1.46 -11.58 9.05
C GLU A 92 2.25 -10.30 9.35
N VAL A 93 2.06 -9.24 8.56
CA VAL A 93 2.70 -7.94 8.78
C VAL A 93 2.05 -7.16 9.94
N THR A 94 0.73 -7.32 10.15
CA THR A 94 -0.01 -6.68 11.24
C THR A 94 0.12 -7.41 12.57
N LYS A 95 0.41 -8.73 12.55
CA LYS A 95 0.95 -9.41 13.74
C LYS A 95 2.26 -8.69 14.09
N PRO A 96 2.40 -8.13 15.30
CA PRO A 96 3.50 -7.23 15.63
C PRO A 96 4.81 -7.97 15.39
N LEU A 97 5.43 -7.70 14.25
CA LEU A 97 6.77 -8.12 13.93
C LEU A 97 7.64 -7.19 14.78
N GLY A 98 7.96 -7.66 15.99
CA GLY A 98 8.55 -6.90 17.08
C GLY A 98 9.54 -5.84 16.59
N ASP A 99 9.21 -4.59 16.90
CA ASP A 99 10.00 -3.35 17.04
C ASP A 99 11.19 -3.01 16.11
N GLU A 100 11.77 -3.93 15.35
CA GLU A 100 13.05 -3.72 14.65
C GLU A 100 12.89 -3.25 13.20
N ARG A 101 11.79 -3.59 12.52
CA ARG A 101 11.54 -3.18 11.12
C ARG A 101 10.87 -1.81 10.99
N ARG A 102 10.12 -1.36 12.00
CA ARG A 102 9.54 0.00 12.03
C ARG A 102 10.62 1.09 12.15
N ALA A 103 11.77 0.77 12.77
CA ALA A 103 12.91 1.68 12.85
C ALA A 103 13.75 1.72 11.56
N ALA A 104 13.73 0.67 10.75
CA ALA A 104 14.58 0.55 9.56
C ALA A 104 13.99 1.19 8.29
N LEU A 105 12.67 1.43 8.24
CA LEU A 105 11.97 1.96 7.05
C LEU A 105 11.73 3.49 7.08
N ARG A 106 12.32 4.20 8.03
CA ARG A 106 12.55 5.64 7.89
C ARG A 106 14.04 5.93 7.66
N PRO A 107 14.56 5.86 6.43
CA PRO A 107 15.77 6.59 6.11
C PRO A 107 15.44 8.07 5.89
N ASN A 108 15.94 8.88 6.81
CA ASN A 108 16.46 10.24 6.65
C ASN A 108 15.54 11.42 6.30
N VAL A 109 15.54 12.35 7.28
CA VAL A 109 15.58 13.83 7.25
C VAL A 109 14.47 14.62 6.57
#